data_AF-A0A6I0E2J6-F1
#
_entry.id   AF-A0A6I0E2J6-F1
#
_cell.length_a   1.000
_cell.length_b   1.000
_cell.length_c   1.000
_cell.angle_alpha   90.00
_cell.angle_beta   90.00
_cell.angle_gamma   90.00
#
_symmetry.space_group_name_H-M   'P 1'
#
loop_
_entity.id
_entity.type
_entity.pdbx_description
1 polymer ?
#
loop_
_entity_poly.entity_id
_entity_poly.type
_entity_poly.pdbx_seq_one_letter_code
_entity_poly.pdbx_strand_id
1 'polypeptide(L)'
;MDCTISPFGKIDNEKVFLYTFITGDGLEVSITNYGATITAINLNCDDDSCINLVYGFDNLKPYPSCKIYPGVIVGRYANRIAGGQFVIGDKTFNLSKNEGNNQLHGGMLGFDKKVWEPQLFEQVNGVCTLKFYLRSNSGDEGFPGNLDVWVTYQITDDNQICINYSAKTDAPTHVNLTSHSYFNLSGFHTDVLDHVLTINANHYLPVNDELIPTGEIRELSGTPFDFHKPKAIGADIDLVDGLYDHCFVLKKPNLKEPSVTLKNPKTDIGLKIYTTQPGIQLYTALKHPQPNESNIKIPTSGNWAICIEPQHFPNTPNNPNFPSTLLMPNEEYNHTTILCFDLGE
;
A
#
# COMPACT_ATOMS: atom_id res chain seq x y z
N MET A 1 5.73 -18.70 17.35
CA MET A 1 5.04 -17.44 17.04
C MET A 1 4.10 -17.09 18.17
N ASP A 2 4.25 -15.89 18.73
CA ASP A 2 3.40 -15.34 19.77
C ASP A 2 2.48 -14.29 19.16
N CYS A 3 1.25 -14.19 19.67
CA CYS A 3 0.34 -13.16 19.23
C CYS A 3 -0.44 -12.53 20.39
N THR A 4 -0.52 -11.20 20.38
CA THR A 4 -1.21 -10.42 21.40
C THR A 4 -2.24 -9.49 20.78
N ILE A 5 -3.31 -9.23 21.53
CA ILE A 5 -4.34 -8.25 21.17
C ILE A 5 -4.44 -7.26 22.33
N SER A 6 -4.28 -5.97 22.04
CA SER A 6 -4.37 -4.90 23.04
C SER A 6 -5.35 -3.81 22.60
N PRO A 7 -6.01 -3.10 23.53
CA PRO A 7 -6.81 -1.93 23.19
C PRO A 7 -5.91 -0.82 22.60
N PHE A 8 -6.31 -0.27 21.45
CA PHE A 8 -5.59 0.81 20.76
C PHE A 8 -6.32 2.16 20.82
N GLY A 9 -7.64 2.11 21.04
CA GLY A 9 -8.46 3.30 21.24
C GLY A 9 -9.92 3.07 20.85
N LYS A 10 -10.60 4.16 20.48
CA LYS A 10 -11.97 4.14 19.97
C LYS A 10 -12.16 5.24 18.92
N ILE A 11 -12.97 4.96 17.91
CA ILE A 11 -13.50 5.94 16.93
C ILE A 11 -15.02 5.81 16.96
N ASP A 12 -15.75 6.91 17.17
CA ASP A 12 -17.22 6.94 17.15
C ASP A 12 -17.92 5.83 17.97
N ASN A 13 -17.31 5.47 19.11
CA ASN A 13 -17.67 4.37 20.03
C ASN A 13 -17.31 2.95 19.59
N GLU A 14 -16.80 2.76 18.37
CA GLU A 14 -16.24 1.50 17.91
C GLU A 14 -14.88 1.25 18.57
N LYS A 15 -14.65 0.01 19.02
CA LYS A 15 -13.39 -0.37 19.66
C LYS A 15 -12.33 -0.62 18.61
N VAL A 16 -11.17 -0.04 18.84
CA VAL A 16 -9.99 -0.25 18.00
C VAL A 16 -8.97 -1.04 18.80
N PHE A 17 -8.41 -2.07 18.18
CA PHE A 17 -7.43 -2.98 18.74
C PHE A 17 -6.14 -2.94 17.94
N LEU A 18 -5.04 -3.28 18.61
CA LEU A 18 -3.73 -3.54 18.02
C LEU A 18 -3.43 -5.03 18.17
N TYR A 19 -3.13 -5.68 17.05
CA TYR A 19 -2.78 -7.09 16.92
C TYR A 19 -1.28 -7.15 16.65
N THR A 20 -0.50 -7.73 17.55
CA THR A 20 0.95 -7.86 17.39
C THR A 20 1.35 -9.31 17.30
N PHE A 21 2.03 -9.66 16.21
CA PHE A 21 2.50 -11.00 15.87
C PHE A 21 4.03 -11.01 15.96
N ILE A 22 4.61 -12.03 16.60
CA ILE A 22 6.07 -12.21 16.70
C ILE A 22 6.39 -13.61 16.17
N THR A 23 7.11 -13.68 15.04
CA THR A 23 7.56 -14.95 14.43
C THR A 23 8.72 -15.55 15.22
N GLY A 24 8.97 -16.86 15.04
CA GLY A 24 10.14 -17.50 15.65
C GLY A 24 11.49 -16.90 15.20
N ASP A 25 11.54 -16.41 13.96
CA ASP A 25 12.74 -15.91 13.30
C ASP A 25 12.94 -14.39 13.47
N GLY A 26 12.15 -13.75 14.36
CA GLY A 26 12.40 -12.38 14.82
C GLY A 26 11.75 -11.27 14.00
N LEU A 27 10.74 -11.58 13.18
CA LEU A 27 9.84 -10.59 12.60
C LEU A 27 8.69 -10.31 13.57
N GLU A 28 8.53 -9.06 13.97
CA GLU A 28 7.36 -8.58 14.70
C GLU A 28 6.54 -7.64 13.82
N VAL A 29 5.23 -7.90 13.73
CA VAL A 29 4.30 -7.10 12.93
C VAL A 29 3.15 -6.64 13.80
N SER A 30 2.85 -5.35 13.77
CA SER A 30 1.68 -4.78 14.43
C SER A 30 0.66 -4.28 13.41
N ILE A 31 -0.59 -4.68 13.59
CA ILE A 31 -1.71 -4.34 12.70
C ILE A 31 -2.88 -3.86 13.54
N THR A 32 -3.56 -2.79 13.15
CA THR A 32 -4.80 -2.33 13.80
C THR A 32 -6.01 -2.48 12.90
N ASN A 33 -7.17 -2.74 13.49
CA ASN A 33 -8.42 -2.80 12.72
C ASN A 33 -8.92 -1.42 12.27
N TYR A 34 -8.31 -0.31 12.69
CA TYR A 34 -8.55 0.98 12.05
C TYR A 34 -7.81 1.05 10.71
N GLY A 35 -8.54 1.21 9.61
CA GLY A 35 -7.99 1.19 8.25
C GLY A 35 -7.32 -0.12 7.83
N ALA A 36 -7.49 -1.20 8.62
CA ALA A 36 -6.72 -2.44 8.50
C ALA A 36 -5.20 -2.15 8.41
N THR A 37 -4.69 -1.27 9.26
CA THR A 37 -3.38 -0.62 9.07
C THR A 37 -2.24 -1.45 9.62
N ILE A 38 -1.15 -1.62 8.85
CA ILE A 38 0.15 -2.06 9.39
C ILE A 38 0.79 -0.86 10.10
N THR A 39 0.98 -0.93 11.42
CA THR A 39 1.52 0.17 12.22
C THR A 39 3.03 0.07 12.44
N ALA A 40 3.57 -1.15 12.45
CA ALA A 40 4.99 -1.43 12.65
C ALA A 40 5.39 -2.76 12.01
N ILE A 41 6.64 -2.84 11.55
CA ILE A 41 7.32 -4.06 11.11
C ILE A 41 8.72 -4.00 11.69
N ASN A 42 8.97 -4.72 12.77
CA ASN A 42 10.26 -4.80 13.42
C ASN A 42 10.98 -6.07 12.98
N LEU A 43 12.20 -5.94 12.47
CA LEU A 43 13.05 -7.08 12.10
C LEU A 43 14.24 -7.15 13.07
N ASN A 44 14.41 -8.29 13.72
CA ASN A 44 15.55 -8.55 14.61
C ASN A 44 16.82 -8.77 13.78
N CYS A 45 17.88 -8.00 14.03
CA CYS A 45 19.12 -8.02 13.24
C CYS A 45 20.35 -8.54 14.02
N ASP A 46 20.14 -9.23 15.15
CA ASP A 46 21.11 -9.75 16.17
C ASP A 46 21.11 -8.98 17.52
N ASP A 47 21.40 -9.75 18.60
CA ASP A 47 21.53 -9.42 20.05
C ASP A 47 21.14 -7.99 20.47
N ASP A 48 19.83 -7.78 20.66
CA ASP A 48 19.16 -6.60 21.26
C ASP A 48 18.82 -5.39 20.33
N SER A 49 18.97 -5.51 19.00
CA SER A 49 18.53 -4.44 18.08
C SER A 49 17.43 -4.86 17.09
N CYS A 50 16.20 -4.38 17.35
CA CYS A 50 15.08 -4.45 16.41
C CYS A 50 15.09 -3.20 15.52
N ILE A 51 14.95 -3.37 14.21
CA ILE A 51 14.83 -2.25 13.27
C ILE A 51 13.38 -2.16 12.77
N ASN A 52 12.69 -1.04 13.05
CA ASN A 52 11.37 -0.79 12.47
C ASN A 52 11.51 -0.33 11.01
N LEU A 53 10.92 -1.08 10.09
CA LEU A 53 11.06 -0.91 8.65
C LEU A 53 9.94 -0.06 8.03
N VAL A 54 8.88 0.27 8.79
CA VAL A 54 7.76 1.07 8.28
C VAL A 54 7.37 2.23 9.19
N TYR A 55 6.84 3.29 8.57
CA TYR A 55 6.34 4.45 9.30
C TYR A 55 4.89 4.25 9.74
N GLY A 56 4.64 4.47 11.02
CA GLY A 56 3.32 4.43 11.64
C GLY A 56 3.30 5.20 12.95
N PHE A 57 2.20 5.12 13.68
CA PHE A 57 2.03 5.74 15.00
C PHE A 57 1.78 4.69 16.08
N ASP A 58 2.34 4.92 17.27
CA ASP A 58 2.16 4.09 18.47
C ASP A 58 0.76 4.18 19.10
N ASN A 59 -0.06 5.13 18.66
CA ASN A 59 -1.40 5.33 19.20
C ASN A 59 -2.37 5.78 18.09
N LEU A 60 -3.66 5.59 18.34
CA LEU A 60 -4.70 5.81 17.35
C LEU A 60 -4.89 7.29 16.95
N LYS A 61 -4.65 8.22 17.87
CA LYS A 61 -5.07 9.62 17.76
C LYS A 61 -4.60 10.33 16.46
N PRO A 62 -3.38 10.14 15.96
CA PRO A 62 -2.91 10.84 14.76
C PRO A 62 -3.57 10.32 13.48
N TYR A 63 -3.90 9.02 13.41
CA TYR A 63 -4.34 8.35 12.18
C TYR A 63 -5.52 9.04 11.48
N PRO A 64 -6.65 9.37 12.14
CA PRO A 64 -7.80 9.99 11.46
C PRO A 64 -7.51 11.32 10.78
N SER A 65 -6.54 12.08 11.30
CA SER A 65 -6.14 13.40 10.78
C SER A 65 -4.97 13.34 9.81
N CYS A 66 -4.27 12.21 9.75
CA CYS A 66 -3.09 12.03 8.93
C CYS A 66 -3.46 11.96 7.45
N LYS A 67 -2.83 12.81 6.63
CA LYS A 67 -3.13 12.90 5.19
C LYS A 67 -2.18 12.11 4.31
N ILE A 68 -1.24 11.37 4.91
CA ILE A 68 -0.24 10.61 4.17
C ILE A 68 -0.55 9.11 4.12
N TYR A 69 -1.66 8.63 4.70
CA TYR A 69 -2.09 7.23 4.59
C TYR A 69 -1.06 6.18 5.10
N PRO A 70 -0.46 6.33 6.29
CA PRO A 70 0.65 5.46 6.70
C PRO A 70 0.17 4.04 7.00
N GLY A 71 0.55 3.08 6.15
CA GLY A 71 0.33 1.63 6.36
C GLY A 71 -1.11 1.15 6.18
N VAL A 72 -2.04 2.06 5.87
CA VAL A 72 -3.48 1.78 5.76
C VAL A 72 -3.80 0.95 4.53
N ILE A 73 -4.96 0.29 4.52
CA ILE A 73 -5.58 -0.19 3.30
C ILE A 73 -6.36 0.93 2.63
N VAL A 74 -6.04 1.18 1.37
CA VAL A 74 -6.71 2.18 0.54
C VAL A 74 -7.84 1.54 -0.27
N GLY A 75 -8.98 2.22 -0.30
CA GLY A 75 -10.13 1.87 -1.12
C GLY A 75 -11.29 2.87 -0.95
N ARG A 76 -12.36 2.77 -1.74
CA ARG A 76 -12.69 1.71 -2.71
C ARG A 76 -11.78 1.68 -3.95
N TYR A 77 -11.15 2.80 -4.26
CA TYR A 77 -10.23 2.93 -5.39
C TYR A 77 -8.92 3.61 -4.97
N ALA A 78 -7.81 2.89 -5.07
CA ALA A 78 -6.47 3.42 -4.83
C ALA A 78 -5.99 4.33 -5.97
N ASN A 79 -5.22 5.36 -5.59
CA ASN A 79 -4.74 6.43 -6.44
C ASN A 79 -5.89 7.30 -7.01
N ARG A 80 -5.65 7.99 -8.13
CA ARG A 80 -6.49 9.08 -8.62
C ARG A 80 -7.54 8.61 -9.63
N ILE A 81 -8.72 9.22 -9.58
CA ILE A 81 -9.75 9.22 -10.64
C ILE A 81 -9.96 10.65 -11.12
N ALA A 82 -9.67 10.87 -12.41
CA ALA A 82 -9.73 12.19 -13.03
C ALA A 82 -11.12 12.80 -12.98
N GLY A 83 -11.20 14.08 -12.63
CA GLY A 83 -12.47 14.81 -12.51
C GLY A 83 -13.39 14.33 -11.39
N GLY A 84 -12.96 13.36 -10.57
CA GLY A 84 -13.79 12.74 -9.54
C GLY A 84 -15.06 12.14 -10.11
N GLN A 85 -14.98 11.50 -11.28
CA GLN A 85 -16.13 10.87 -11.93
C GLN A 85 -15.68 9.74 -12.87
N PHE A 86 -16.62 8.85 -13.18
CA PHE A 86 -16.48 7.85 -14.24
C PHE A 86 -17.85 7.46 -14.80
N VAL A 87 -17.87 6.62 -15.82
CA VAL A 87 -19.09 6.14 -16.48
C VAL A 87 -19.17 4.61 -16.42
N ILE A 88 -20.34 4.07 -16.06
CA ILE A 88 -20.66 2.65 -16.22
C ILE A 88 -21.95 2.54 -17.04
N GLY A 89 -21.85 1.94 -18.24
CA GLY A 89 -22.92 1.97 -19.23
C GLY A 89 -23.24 3.40 -19.63
N ASP A 90 -24.51 3.80 -19.53
CA ASP A 90 -24.95 5.17 -19.86
C ASP A 90 -25.03 6.10 -18.63
N LYS A 91 -24.56 5.65 -17.46
CA LYS A 91 -24.66 6.40 -16.20
C LYS A 91 -23.31 6.98 -15.80
N THR A 92 -23.30 8.29 -15.54
CA THR A 92 -22.16 8.98 -14.91
C THR A 92 -22.30 8.94 -13.39
N PHE A 93 -21.21 8.58 -12.71
CA PHE A 93 -21.10 8.60 -11.25
C PHE A 93 -20.16 9.72 -10.84
N ASN A 94 -20.64 10.60 -9.97
CA ASN A 94 -19.83 11.66 -9.38
C ASN A 94 -19.32 11.19 -8.01
N LEU A 95 -18.02 11.34 -7.81
CA LEU A 95 -17.29 10.94 -6.63
C LEU A 95 -16.95 12.16 -5.79
N SER A 96 -16.60 11.93 -4.52
CA SER A 96 -16.02 12.99 -3.70
C SER A 96 -14.69 13.48 -4.30
N LYS A 97 -14.44 14.79 -4.20
CA LYS A 97 -13.20 15.40 -4.68
C LYS A 97 -12.38 15.87 -3.50
N ASN A 98 -11.41 15.06 -3.10
CA ASN A 98 -10.53 15.32 -1.96
C ASN A 98 -9.15 15.83 -2.36
N GLU A 99 -8.84 15.86 -3.66
CA GLU A 99 -7.61 16.44 -4.19
C GLU A 99 -7.90 17.25 -5.46
N GLY A 100 -8.07 18.57 -5.30
CA GLY A 100 -8.40 19.46 -6.40
C GLY A 100 -9.69 19.02 -7.12
N ASN A 101 -9.57 18.71 -8.41
CA ASN A 101 -10.70 18.24 -9.23
C ASN A 101 -10.90 16.72 -9.20
N ASN A 102 -9.99 15.98 -8.57
CA ASN A 102 -9.89 14.53 -8.65
C ASN A 102 -10.33 13.87 -7.35
N GLN A 103 -10.69 12.58 -7.43
CA GLN A 103 -10.77 11.74 -6.24
C GLN A 103 -9.45 11.01 -6.07
N LEU A 104 -8.88 11.06 -4.88
CA LEU A 104 -7.67 10.35 -4.49
C LEU A 104 -8.00 9.33 -3.39
N HIS A 105 -7.49 8.10 -3.52
CA HIS A 105 -7.50 7.08 -2.47
C HIS A 105 -8.90 6.82 -1.88
N GLY A 106 -9.92 6.79 -2.73
CA GLY A 106 -11.29 6.45 -2.34
C GLY A 106 -12.08 7.58 -1.69
N GLY A 107 -11.52 8.79 -1.52
CA GLY A 107 -12.28 9.98 -1.16
C GLY A 107 -12.01 10.54 0.25
N MET A 108 -13.01 11.24 0.81
CA MET A 108 -12.87 11.98 2.07
C MET A 108 -12.76 11.06 3.28
N LEU A 109 -13.62 10.04 3.32
CA LEU A 109 -13.71 8.98 4.31
C LEU A 109 -13.54 7.63 3.62
N GLY A 110 -12.40 7.46 2.93
CA GLY A 110 -12.00 6.20 2.31
C GLY A 110 -11.82 5.07 3.34
N PHE A 111 -11.45 3.89 2.83
CA PHE A 111 -11.31 2.68 3.66
C PHE A 111 -10.24 2.81 4.75
N ASP A 112 -9.28 3.71 4.54
CA ASP A 112 -8.21 4.06 5.47
C ASP A 112 -8.73 4.66 6.78
N LYS A 113 -9.94 5.23 6.79
CA LYS A 113 -10.52 5.92 7.95
C LYS A 113 -11.63 5.16 8.65
N LYS A 114 -11.92 3.94 8.20
CA LYS A 114 -13.00 3.11 8.76
C LYS A 114 -12.45 2.18 9.84
N VAL A 115 -13.26 1.87 10.84
CA VAL A 115 -12.99 0.74 11.73
C VAL A 115 -13.48 -0.52 11.02
N TRP A 116 -12.58 -1.46 10.78
CA TRP A 116 -12.92 -2.73 10.17
C TRP A 116 -13.33 -3.74 11.24
N GLU A 117 -14.28 -4.60 10.89
CA GLU A 117 -14.73 -5.69 11.75
C GLU A 117 -13.72 -6.84 11.73
N PRO A 118 -13.11 -7.23 12.86
CA PRO A 118 -12.30 -8.44 12.92
C PRO A 118 -13.20 -9.68 12.86
N GLN A 119 -12.99 -10.54 11.87
CA GLN A 119 -13.77 -11.77 11.68
C GLN A 119 -13.01 -13.04 12.09
N LEU A 120 -11.69 -13.04 11.94
CA LEU A 120 -10.85 -14.19 12.27
C LEU A 120 -9.52 -13.72 12.83
N PHE A 121 -9.08 -14.44 13.85
CA PHE A 121 -7.73 -14.34 14.39
C PHE A 121 -7.35 -15.74 14.87
N GLU A 122 -6.45 -16.38 14.15
CA GLU A 122 -6.03 -17.76 14.45
C GLU A 122 -4.56 -17.99 14.15
N GLN A 123 -4.00 -19.00 14.79
CA GLN A 123 -2.64 -19.47 14.54
C GLN A 123 -2.66 -20.98 14.30
N VAL A 124 -2.29 -21.39 13.09
CA VAL A 124 -2.32 -22.79 12.66
C VAL A 124 -1.02 -23.09 11.91
N ASN A 125 -0.29 -24.12 12.33
CA ASN A 125 0.93 -24.61 11.65
C ASN A 125 1.98 -23.53 11.35
N GLY A 126 2.25 -22.61 12.30
CA GLY A 126 3.25 -21.55 12.11
C GLY A 126 2.78 -20.37 11.22
N VAL A 127 1.49 -20.31 10.91
CA VAL A 127 0.88 -19.19 10.20
C VAL A 127 -0.13 -18.51 11.12
N CYS A 128 0.02 -17.21 11.35
CA CYS A 128 -1.02 -16.43 12.00
C CYS A 128 -1.85 -15.66 10.96
N THR A 129 -3.17 -15.83 11.03
CA THR A 129 -4.12 -15.27 10.09
C THR A 129 -5.03 -14.28 10.82
N LEU A 130 -5.04 -13.03 10.34
CA LEU A 130 -5.95 -11.97 10.79
C LEU A 130 -6.81 -11.53 9.62
N LYS A 131 -8.13 -11.69 9.74
CA LYS A 131 -9.09 -11.30 8.72
C LYS A 131 -9.99 -10.18 9.19
N PHE A 132 -10.00 -9.10 8.42
CA PHE A 132 -10.89 -7.97 8.59
C PHE A 132 -11.98 -7.96 7.53
N TYR A 133 -13.11 -7.36 7.88
CA TYR A 133 -14.25 -7.13 7.00
C TYR A 133 -14.70 -5.67 7.07
N LEU A 134 -15.10 -5.13 5.92
CA LEU A 134 -15.72 -3.82 5.79
C LEU A 134 -16.88 -3.89 4.80
N ARG A 135 -18.02 -3.33 5.19
CA ARG A 135 -19.13 -3.03 4.29
C ARG A 135 -19.02 -1.59 3.82
N SER A 136 -18.88 -1.39 2.51
CA SER A 136 -19.02 -0.07 1.88
C SER A 136 -20.37 -0.03 1.16
N ASN A 137 -21.30 0.79 1.67
CA ASN A 137 -22.66 0.85 1.13
C ASN A 137 -22.70 1.50 -0.26
N SER A 138 -23.74 1.24 -1.02
CA SER A 138 -24.00 1.93 -2.29
C SER A 138 -24.09 3.44 -2.06
N GLY A 139 -23.34 4.22 -2.82
CA GLY A 139 -23.20 5.66 -2.70
C GLY A 139 -22.05 6.12 -1.78
N ASP A 140 -21.37 5.20 -1.08
CA ASP A 140 -20.19 5.54 -0.27
C ASP A 140 -19.11 6.19 -1.15
N GLU A 141 -18.75 7.43 -0.81
CA GLU A 141 -17.83 8.29 -1.59
C GLU A 141 -18.20 8.46 -3.08
N GLY A 142 -19.47 8.18 -3.43
CA GLY A 142 -20.04 8.28 -4.77
C GLY A 142 -20.03 6.98 -5.60
N PHE A 143 -19.47 5.89 -5.07
CA PHE A 143 -19.42 4.62 -5.80
C PHE A 143 -20.76 3.87 -5.77
N PRO A 144 -21.25 3.33 -6.91
CA PRO A 144 -22.45 2.50 -6.92
C PRO A 144 -22.20 1.12 -6.32
N GLY A 145 -23.29 0.46 -5.91
CA GLY A 145 -23.27 -0.91 -5.43
C GLY A 145 -22.74 -1.00 -4.01
N ASN A 146 -23.37 -1.86 -3.23
CA ASN A 146 -22.76 -2.25 -1.98
C ASN A 146 -21.54 -3.13 -2.28
N LEU A 147 -20.48 -2.97 -1.50
CA LEU A 147 -19.26 -3.74 -1.62
C LEU A 147 -18.93 -4.33 -0.24
N ASP A 148 -18.87 -5.66 -0.20
CA ASP A 148 -18.30 -6.41 0.90
C ASP A 148 -16.82 -6.62 0.62
N VAL A 149 -15.96 -6.23 1.56
CA VAL A 149 -14.51 -6.29 1.40
C VAL A 149 -13.91 -7.05 2.55
N TRP A 150 -12.98 -7.93 2.24
CA TRP A 150 -12.15 -8.62 3.22
C TRP A 150 -10.68 -8.36 2.94
N VAL A 151 -9.93 -8.11 4.02
CA VAL A 151 -8.47 -8.06 4.00
C VAL A 151 -7.97 -9.13 4.95
N THR A 152 -7.15 -10.03 4.43
CA THR A 152 -6.55 -11.12 5.21
C THR A 152 -5.05 -10.95 5.25
N TYR A 153 -4.51 -10.77 6.45
CA TYR A 153 -3.09 -10.84 6.72
C TYR A 153 -2.72 -12.25 7.14
N GLN A 154 -1.69 -12.81 6.51
CA GLN A 154 -1.06 -14.04 6.96
C GLN A 154 0.42 -13.76 7.20
N ILE A 155 0.85 -13.93 8.45
CA ILE A 155 2.24 -13.78 8.88
C ILE A 155 2.79 -15.20 9.06
N THR A 156 3.92 -15.48 8.44
CA THR A 156 4.56 -16.80 8.44
C THR A 156 5.93 -16.74 9.12
N ASP A 157 6.40 -17.87 9.63
CA ASP A 157 7.70 -17.93 10.34
C ASP A 157 8.89 -17.54 9.44
N ASP A 158 8.81 -17.73 8.12
CA ASP A 158 9.85 -17.36 7.15
C ASP A 158 9.83 -15.87 6.73
N ASN A 159 9.51 -15.00 7.69
CA ASN A 159 9.51 -13.53 7.56
C ASN A 159 8.67 -12.98 6.39
N GLN A 160 7.53 -13.62 6.10
CA GLN A 160 6.59 -13.13 5.10
C GLN A 160 5.32 -12.55 5.72
N ILE A 161 4.83 -11.47 5.09
CA ILE A 161 3.52 -10.88 5.33
C ILE A 161 2.74 -10.97 4.02
N CYS A 162 1.81 -11.91 3.96
CA CYS A 162 0.86 -12.04 2.85
C CYS A 162 -0.38 -11.21 3.15
N ILE A 163 -0.74 -10.33 2.23
CA ILE A 163 -1.95 -9.50 2.27
C ILE A 163 -2.83 -9.93 1.11
N ASN A 164 -3.96 -10.58 1.42
CA ASN A 164 -4.99 -10.90 0.45
C ASN A 164 -6.15 -9.92 0.57
N TYR A 165 -6.60 -9.43 -0.59
CA TYR A 165 -7.75 -8.55 -0.75
C TYR A 165 -8.83 -9.33 -1.50
N SER A 166 -10.02 -9.46 -0.92
CA SER A 166 -11.17 -9.98 -1.64
C SER A 166 -12.39 -9.08 -1.51
N ALA A 167 -13.21 -9.03 -2.55
CA ALA A 167 -14.43 -8.24 -2.51
C ALA A 167 -15.55 -8.80 -3.40
N LYS A 168 -16.78 -8.54 -2.98
CA LYS A 168 -18.02 -8.89 -3.70
C LYS A 168 -18.96 -7.71 -3.74
N THR A 169 -19.68 -7.56 -4.84
CA THR A 169 -20.62 -6.45 -5.02
C THR A 169 -22.00 -6.94 -5.45
N ASP A 170 -23.03 -6.11 -5.22
CA ASP A 170 -24.39 -6.35 -5.71
C ASP A 170 -24.76 -5.49 -6.93
N ALA A 171 -23.87 -4.59 -7.37
CA ALA A 171 -24.01 -3.84 -8.62
C ALA A 171 -22.63 -3.54 -9.24
N PRO A 172 -22.51 -3.36 -10.57
CA PRO A 172 -21.25 -3.01 -11.20
C PRO A 172 -20.58 -1.80 -10.55
N THR A 173 -19.31 -1.94 -10.15
CA THR A 173 -18.55 -0.88 -9.45
C THR A 173 -17.05 -1.03 -9.69
N HIS A 174 -16.30 0.07 -9.63
CA HIS A 174 -14.83 0.01 -9.73
C HIS A 174 -14.20 -0.30 -8.38
N VAL A 175 -13.23 -1.22 -8.36
CA VAL A 175 -12.49 -1.62 -7.16
C VAL A 175 -11.00 -1.67 -7.47
N ASN A 176 -10.19 -1.01 -6.64
CA ASN A 176 -8.73 -1.09 -6.71
C ASN A 176 -8.18 -0.91 -5.28
N LEU A 177 -7.67 -1.98 -4.70
CA LEU A 177 -7.22 -2.00 -3.29
C LEU A 177 -5.71 -2.19 -3.21
N THR A 178 -5.08 -1.47 -2.29
CA THR A 178 -3.66 -1.61 -1.97
C THR A 178 -3.37 -1.25 -0.52
N SER A 179 -2.16 -1.54 -0.06
CA SER A 179 -1.64 -1.11 1.25
C SER A 179 -0.61 -0.02 1.04
N HIS A 180 -0.72 1.07 1.80
CA HIS A 180 0.09 2.28 1.62
C HIS A 180 1.20 2.41 2.69
N SER A 181 1.95 1.33 2.91
CA SER A 181 3.09 1.34 3.83
C SER A 181 4.24 2.21 3.32
N TYR A 182 4.85 2.96 4.23
CA TYR A 182 6.04 3.79 3.99
C TYR A 182 7.25 3.03 4.52
N PHE A 183 8.04 2.45 3.62
CA PHE A 183 9.21 1.67 3.98
C PHE A 183 10.46 2.54 4.11
N ASN A 184 11.31 2.19 5.08
CA ASN A 184 12.70 2.62 5.11
C ASN A 184 13.57 1.53 5.76
N LEU A 185 14.24 0.74 4.92
CA LEU A 185 15.08 -0.40 5.36
C LEU A 185 16.35 0.00 6.14
N SER A 186 16.63 1.29 6.32
CA SER A 186 17.66 1.77 7.24
C SER A 186 17.15 1.99 8.67
N GLY A 187 15.88 1.67 8.97
CA GLY A 187 15.26 2.03 10.24
C GLY A 187 15.01 3.52 10.42
N PHE A 188 14.82 4.26 9.33
CA PHE A 188 14.70 5.73 9.33
C PHE A 188 15.95 6.49 9.84
N HIS A 189 17.09 5.81 10.00
CA HIS A 189 18.37 6.47 10.31
C HIS A 189 18.92 7.34 9.16
N THR A 190 18.64 6.98 7.91
CA THR A 190 19.01 7.74 6.71
C THR A 190 17.82 7.81 5.75
N ASP A 191 17.89 8.67 4.73
CA ASP A 191 16.93 8.65 3.63
C ASP A 191 17.01 7.35 2.80
N VAL A 192 16.11 7.21 1.81
CA VAL A 192 16.03 6.03 0.94
C VAL A 192 16.82 6.14 -0.35
N LEU A 193 17.59 7.22 -0.57
CA LEU A 193 18.23 7.48 -1.86
C LEU A 193 19.33 6.47 -2.20
N ASP A 194 20.00 5.92 -1.18
CA ASP A 194 21.01 4.88 -1.33
C ASP A 194 20.40 3.46 -1.47
N HIS A 195 19.09 3.28 -1.25
CA HIS A 195 18.48 1.95 -1.43
C HIS A 195 18.50 1.57 -2.90
N VAL A 196 18.81 0.30 -3.16
CA VAL A 196 18.88 -0.28 -4.51
C VAL A 196 17.54 -0.92 -4.83
N LEU A 197 16.90 -0.43 -5.88
CA LEU A 197 15.57 -0.84 -6.34
C LEU A 197 15.68 -1.59 -7.67
N THR A 198 14.92 -2.67 -7.81
CA THR A 198 14.61 -3.33 -9.09
C THR A 198 13.11 -3.54 -9.20
N ILE A 199 12.51 -3.20 -10.33
CA ILE A 199 11.09 -3.45 -10.64
C ILE A 199 11.04 -4.28 -11.92
N ASN A 200 10.35 -5.43 -11.88
CA ASN A 200 10.11 -6.28 -13.05
C ASN A 200 9.00 -5.69 -13.94
N ALA A 201 9.30 -4.54 -14.53
CA ALA A 201 8.46 -3.78 -15.43
C ALA A 201 9.27 -3.38 -16.67
N ASN A 202 8.57 -3.17 -17.79
CA ASN A 202 9.15 -2.61 -19.02
C ASN A 202 8.59 -1.24 -19.36
N HIS A 203 7.47 -0.85 -18.74
CA HIS A 203 6.80 0.40 -19.02
C HIS A 203 6.37 1.10 -17.72
N TYR A 204 6.09 2.39 -17.83
CA TYR A 204 5.44 3.21 -16.82
C TYR A 204 4.34 4.06 -17.44
N LEU A 205 3.55 4.71 -16.59
CA LEU A 205 2.50 5.64 -17.01
C LEU A 205 2.96 7.08 -16.77
N PRO A 206 3.28 7.85 -17.84
CA PRO A 206 3.50 9.28 -17.72
C PRO A 206 2.22 9.99 -17.25
N VAL A 207 2.39 10.96 -16.36
CA VAL A 207 1.29 11.74 -15.78
C VAL A 207 1.29 13.18 -16.27
N ASN A 208 0.15 13.85 -16.14
CA ASN A 208 0.03 15.29 -16.34
C ASN A 208 0.30 16.07 -15.03
N ASP A 209 0.12 17.40 -15.06
CA ASP A 209 0.36 18.28 -13.91
C ASP A 209 -0.55 18.02 -12.70
N GLU A 210 -1.66 17.30 -12.88
CA GLU A 210 -2.56 16.83 -11.81
C GLU A 210 -2.24 15.40 -11.35
N LEU A 211 -1.10 14.84 -11.78
CA LEU A 211 -0.65 13.48 -11.51
C LEU A 211 -1.62 12.39 -12.02
N ILE A 212 -2.42 12.71 -13.05
CA ILE A 212 -3.29 11.77 -13.76
C ILE A 212 -2.52 11.13 -14.91
N PRO A 213 -2.54 9.79 -15.09
CA PRO A 213 -1.99 9.16 -16.27
C PRO A 213 -2.56 9.74 -17.56
N THR A 214 -1.67 10.05 -18.50
CA THR A 214 -2.02 10.61 -19.82
C THR A 214 -2.74 9.62 -20.73
N GLY A 215 -2.75 8.32 -20.37
CA GLY A 215 -3.19 7.20 -21.20
C GLY A 215 -2.04 6.54 -21.98
N GLU A 216 -0.86 7.17 -22.03
CA GLU A 216 0.35 6.59 -22.61
C GLU A 216 0.93 5.47 -21.72
N ILE A 217 1.36 4.38 -22.33
CA ILE A 217 2.18 3.33 -21.69
C ILE A 217 3.58 3.44 -22.31
N ARG A 218 4.51 4.08 -21.60
CA ARG A 218 5.84 4.43 -22.14
C ARG A 218 6.89 3.44 -21.70
N GLU A 219 7.79 3.05 -22.61
CA GLU A 219 8.93 2.20 -22.28
C GLU A 219 9.86 2.86 -21.25
N LEU A 220 10.40 2.06 -20.33
CA LEU A 220 11.32 2.54 -19.29
C LEU A 220 12.72 2.86 -19.84
N SER A 221 13.15 2.18 -20.90
CA SER A 221 14.55 2.22 -21.34
C SER A 221 14.99 3.62 -21.72
N GLY A 222 16.13 4.06 -21.16
CA GLY A 222 16.69 5.39 -21.40
C GLY A 222 15.96 6.53 -20.68
N THR A 223 15.06 6.23 -19.74
CA THR A 223 14.37 7.20 -18.90
C THR A 223 14.87 7.11 -17.44
N PRO A 224 14.69 8.15 -16.60
CA PRO A 224 15.02 8.06 -15.17
C PRO A 224 14.22 6.98 -14.43
N PHE A 225 13.12 6.51 -15.02
CA PHE A 225 12.30 5.43 -14.48
C PHE A 225 12.88 4.04 -14.72
N ASP A 226 14.01 3.87 -15.44
CA ASP A 226 14.56 2.53 -15.71
C ASP A 226 15.12 1.87 -14.44
N PHE A 227 14.26 1.13 -13.76
CA PHE A 227 14.57 0.23 -12.63
C PHE A 227 14.47 -1.24 -13.04
N HIS A 228 14.52 -1.57 -14.34
CA HIS A 228 14.53 -2.99 -14.78
C HIS A 228 15.80 -3.71 -14.31
N LYS A 229 16.89 -2.97 -14.09
CA LYS A 229 18.11 -3.45 -13.44
C LYS A 229 18.27 -2.78 -12.06
N PRO A 230 18.99 -3.42 -11.12
CA PRO A 230 19.26 -2.82 -9.82
C PRO A 230 19.88 -1.42 -9.96
N LYS A 231 19.23 -0.42 -9.38
CA LYS A 231 19.64 0.98 -9.43
C LYS A 231 19.34 1.67 -8.09
N ALA A 232 20.26 2.49 -7.60
CA ALA A 232 20.00 3.34 -6.44
C ALA A 232 18.84 4.30 -6.74
N ILE A 233 17.90 4.47 -5.81
CA ILE A 233 16.75 5.38 -5.99
C ILE A 233 17.24 6.80 -6.33
N GLY A 234 18.30 7.25 -5.67
CA GLY A 234 18.90 8.56 -5.86
C GLY A 234 19.66 8.78 -7.17
N ALA A 235 19.91 7.72 -7.96
CA ALA A 235 20.77 7.83 -9.14
C ALA A 235 20.28 8.85 -10.18
N ASP A 236 18.95 8.89 -10.38
CA ASP A 236 18.30 9.75 -11.37
C ASP A 236 17.23 10.67 -10.73
N ILE A 237 17.21 10.80 -9.40
CA ILE A 237 16.13 11.50 -8.67
C ILE A 237 16.00 12.98 -9.07
N ASP A 238 17.11 13.63 -9.43
CA ASP A 238 17.13 15.03 -9.89
C ASP A 238 16.47 15.20 -11.27
N LEU A 239 16.40 14.14 -12.08
CA LEU A 239 15.74 14.16 -13.40
C LEU A 239 14.22 14.03 -13.30
N VAL A 240 13.70 13.77 -12.10
CA VAL A 240 12.27 13.69 -11.78
C VAL A 240 11.89 14.68 -10.66
N ASP A 241 12.61 15.80 -10.58
CA ASP A 241 12.36 16.88 -9.63
C ASP A 241 12.33 16.43 -8.15
N GLY A 242 13.14 15.43 -7.79
CA GLY A 242 13.24 14.95 -6.41
C GLY A 242 12.18 13.89 -6.04
N LEU A 243 11.31 13.48 -6.96
CA LEU A 243 10.13 12.69 -6.65
C LEU A 243 9.75 11.68 -7.74
N TYR A 244 9.81 10.39 -7.40
CA TYR A 244 9.00 9.40 -8.10
C TYR A 244 7.61 9.38 -7.48
N ASP A 245 6.56 9.60 -8.28
CA ASP A 245 5.16 9.29 -7.96
C ASP A 245 4.46 8.71 -9.21
N HIS A 246 4.88 7.52 -9.64
CA HIS A 246 4.46 6.95 -10.93
C HIS A 246 4.05 5.49 -10.83
N CYS A 247 3.14 5.08 -11.71
CA CYS A 247 2.73 3.69 -11.86
C CYS A 247 3.63 2.97 -12.88
N PHE A 248 4.25 1.88 -12.44
CA PHE A 248 5.01 0.94 -13.25
C PHE A 248 4.12 -0.21 -13.71
N VAL A 249 4.23 -0.60 -14.98
CA VAL A 249 3.45 -1.68 -15.59
C VAL A 249 4.22 -2.99 -15.50
N LEU A 250 3.76 -3.89 -14.61
CA LEU A 250 4.46 -5.13 -14.30
C LEU A 250 4.41 -6.13 -15.45
N LYS A 251 5.50 -6.88 -15.61
CA LYS A 251 5.64 -7.95 -16.59
C LYS A 251 5.20 -9.28 -15.99
N LYS A 252 4.00 -9.75 -16.37
CA LYS A 252 3.44 -11.06 -15.96
C LYS A 252 3.58 -11.33 -14.44
N PRO A 253 3.03 -10.43 -13.60
CA PRO A 253 3.11 -10.54 -12.14
C PRO A 253 2.54 -11.88 -11.67
N ASN A 254 3.22 -12.49 -10.70
CA ASN A 254 2.83 -13.75 -10.09
C ASN A 254 3.41 -13.84 -8.67
N LEU A 255 3.05 -14.90 -7.95
CA LEU A 255 3.48 -15.13 -6.56
C LEU A 255 4.72 -16.06 -6.44
N LYS A 256 5.40 -16.36 -7.56
CA LYS A 256 6.60 -17.23 -7.58
C LYS A 256 7.89 -16.43 -7.76
N GLU A 257 7.84 -15.33 -8.49
CA GLU A 257 8.97 -14.45 -8.75
C GLU A 257 8.66 -13.04 -8.23
N PRO A 258 9.64 -12.34 -7.61
CA PRO A 258 9.39 -11.02 -7.07
C PRO A 258 9.13 -10.03 -8.21
N SER A 259 8.10 -9.21 -8.03
CA SER A 259 7.82 -8.08 -8.92
C SER A 259 8.68 -6.87 -8.58
N VAL A 260 9.09 -6.72 -7.31
CA VAL A 260 9.98 -5.67 -6.84
C VAL A 260 11.01 -6.25 -5.88
N THR A 261 12.25 -5.79 -5.96
CA THR A 261 13.27 -5.98 -4.92
C THR A 261 13.80 -4.63 -4.48
N LEU A 262 13.94 -4.44 -3.18
CA LEU A 262 14.51 -3.26 -2.54
C LEU A 262 15.55 -3.73 -1.55
N LYS A 263 16.76 -3.17 -1.59
CA LYS A 263 17.83 -3.49 -0.64
C LYS A 263 18.45 -2.23 -0.08
N ASN A 264 18.69 -2.17 1.22
CA ASN A 264 19.58 -1.17 1.79
C ASN A 264 21.01 -1.73 1.85
N PRO A 265 22.00 -1.10 1.20
CA PRO A 265 23.37 -1.63 1.14
C PRO A 265 24.17 -1.45 2.45
N LYS A 266 23.67 -0.70 3.43
CA LYS A 266 24.35 -0.44 4.71
C LYS A 266 23.90 -1.37 5.83
N THR A 267 22.61 -1.71 5.86
CA THR A 267 22.02 -2.65 6.81
C THR A 267 21.92 -4.07 6.25
N ASP A 268 22.15 -4.23 4.95
CA ASP A 268 21.95 -5.47 4.18
C ASP A 268 20.52 -6.03 4.18
N ILE A 269 19.56 -5.35 4.83
CA ILE A 269 18.14 -5.71 4.83
C ILE A 269 17.57 -5.59 3.42
N GLY A 270 16.87 -6.64 2.99
CA GLY A 270 16.12 -6.69 1.75
C GLY A 270 14.61 -6.82 1.96
N LEU A 271 13.86 -6.32 0.98
CA LEU A 271 12.44 -6.49 0.82
C LEU A 271 12.16 -6.98 -0.61
N LYS A 272 11.51 -8.13 -0.72
CA LYS A 272 10.96 -8.67 -1.96
C LYS A 272 9.44 -8.58 -1.94
N ILE A 273 8.85 -8.05 -3.01
CA ILE A 273 7.40 -7.91 -3.14
C ILE A 273 6.92 -8.79 -4.29
N TYR A 274 6.01 -9.71 -3.98
CA TYR A 274 5.31 -10.54 -4.95
C TYR A 274 3.86 -10.07 -5.04
N THR A 275 3.26 -10.10 -6.22
CA THR A 275 1.87 -9.64 -6.36
C THR A 275 1.17 -10.28 -7.54
N THR A 276 -0.15 -10.21 -7.49
CA THR A 276 -1.08 -10.51 -8.60
C THR A 276 -1.59 -9.26 -9.29
N GLN A 277 -1.30 -8.06 -8.76
CA GLN A 277 -1.72 -6.79 -9.32
C GLN A 277 -0.93 -6.47 -10.60
N PRO A 278 -1.51 -5.76 -11.59
CA PRO A 278 -0.86 -5.49 -12.87
C PRO A 278 0.16 -4.35 -12.80
N GLY A 279 0.16 -3.52 -11.76
CA GLY A 279 1.07 -2.40 -11.62
C GLY A 279 1.57 -2.16 -10.20
N ILE A 280 2.57 -1.30 -10.09
CA ILE A 280 3.16 -0.81 -8.84
C ILE A 280 3.13 0.71 -8.87
N GLN A 281 2.50 1.36 -7.89
CA GLN A 281 2.81 2.77 -7.61
C GLN A 281 4.14 2.84 -6.86
N LEU A 282 5.07 3.62 -7.38
CA LEU A 282 6.30 3.99 -6.68
C LEU A 282 6.17 5.44 -6.24
N TYR A 283 6.16 5.68 -4.93
CA TYR A 283 6.16 7.01 -4.36
C TYR A 283 7.35 7.20 -3.41
N THR A 284 8.23 8.16 -3.68
CA THR A 284 9.38 8.48 -2.82
C THR A 284 9.11 9.74 -2.00
N ALA A 285 8.76 9.56 -0.73
CA ALA A 285 8.24 10.63 0.12
C ALA A 285 9.29 11.70 0.41
N LEU A 286 9.10 12.90 -0.15
CA LEU A 286 9.96 14.07 0.08
C LEU A 286 9.43 14.97 1.20
N LYS A 287 8.10 15.12 1.28
CA LYS A 287 7.45 15.97 2.28
C LYS A 287 7.24 15.20 3.58
N HIS A 288 7.66 15.78 4.69
CA HIS A 288 7.46 15.17 6.00
C HIS A 288 5.97 15.11 6.37
N PRO A 289 5.53 14.06 7.08
CA PRO A 289 4.15 13.91 7.52
C PRO A 289 3.73 15.01 8.49
N GLN A 290 2.43 15.32 8.44
CA GLN A 290 1.74 16.14 9.43
C GLN A 290 0.43 15.42 9.82
N PRO A 291 0.17 15.20 11.12
CA PRO A 291 1.03 15.54 12.26
C PRO A 291 2.26 14.61 12.36
N ASN A 292 3.42 15.16 12.74
CA ASN A 292 4.61 14.37 13.06
C ASN A 292 4.57 13.89 14.52
N GLU A 293 3.54 13.10 14.86
CA GLU A 293 3.30 12.55 16.20
C GLU A 293 3.77 11.08 16.33
N SER A 294 4.59 10.60 15.38
CA SER A 294 5.23 9.29 15.48
C SER A 294 6.44 9.35 16.43
N ASN A 295 6.74 8.22 17.08
CA ASN A 295 7.99 8.02 17.80
C ASN A 295 9.19 7.82 16.85
N ILE A 296 8.94 7.57 15.56
CA ILE A 296 9.96 7.37 14.54
C ILE A 296 10.57 8.72 14.17
N LYS A 297 11.89 8.83 14.36
CA LYS A 297 12.65 10.01 13.95
C LYS A 297 12.93 9.93 12.45
N ILE A 298 12.21 10.74 11.67
CA ILE A 298 12.36 10.86 10.23
C ILE A 298 13.69 11.58 9.89
N PRO A 299 14.47 11.11 8.88
CA PRO A 299 15.63 11.83 8.34
C PRO A 299 15.30 13.28 7.98
N THR A 300 16.21 14.22 8.20
CA THR A 300 15.97 15.66 8.01
C THR A 300 16.17 16.16 6.57
N SER A 301 16.66 15.30 5.69
CA SER A 301 16.97 15.59 4.29
C SER A 301 16.71 14.37 3.43
N GLY A 302 16.59 14.57 2.12
CA GLY A 302 16.32 13.50 1.15
C GLY A 302 14.89 12.97 1.22
N ASN A 303 14.63 11.89 0.49
CA ASN A 303 13.34 11.20 0.53
C ASN A 303 13.34 10.24 1.71
N TRP A 304 12.50 10.50 2.71
CA TRP A 304 12.60 9.82 4.00
C TRP A 304 12.01 8.41 4.03
N ALA A 305 11.18 8.06 3.05
CA ALA A 305 10.60 6.74 2.87
C ALA A 305 10.19 6.50 1.42
N ILE A 306 9.85 5.25 1.13
CA ILE A 306 9.33 4.78 -0.15
C ILE A 306 8.04 4.00 0.06
N CYS A 307 7.00 4.32 -0.71
CA CYS A 307 5.81 3.48 -0.86
C CYS A 307 5.93 2.68 -2.15
N ILE A 308 5.58 1.40 -2.06
CA ILE A 308 5.54 0.47 -3.18
C ILE A 308 4.19 -0.20 -3.12
N GLU A 309 3.23 0.28 -3.92
CA GLU A 309 1.82 -0.09 -3.80
C GLU A 309 1.42 -0.96 -5.00
N PRO A 310 1.32 -2.29 -4.86
CA PRO A 310 0.72 -3.12 -5.89
C PRO A 310 -0.75 -2.78 -6.08
N GLN A 311 -1.13 -2.39 -7.30
CA GLN A 311 -2.48 -1.95 -7.63
C GLN A 311 -2.77 -2.08 -9.14
N HIS A 312 -4.03 -1.88 -9.51
CA HIS A 312 -4.38 -1.51 -10.88
C HIS A 312 -3.95 -0.08 -11.21
N PHE A 313 -3.91 0.23 -12.51
CA PHE A 313 -3.44 1.53 -12.99
C PHE A 313 -4.33 2.67 -12.49
N PRO A 314 -3.75 3.81 -12.10
CA PRO A 314 -4.55 4.98 -11.75
C PRO A 314 -5.44 5.42 -12.90
N ASN A 315 -6.62 5.96 -12.58
CA ASN A 315 -7.58 6.47 -13.54
C ASN A 315 -8.07 5.46 -14.60
N THR A 316 -7.91 4.14 -14.40
CA THR A 316 -8.49 3.09 -15.26
C THR A 316 -9.97 3.30 -15.59
N PRO A 317 -10.86 3.74 -14.68
CA PRO A 317 -12.27 3.99 -15.00
C PRO A 317 -12.49 4.94 -16.19
N ASN A 318 -11.52 5.80 -16.49
CA ASN A 318 -11.55 6.75 -17.61
C ASN A 318 -10.51 6.43 -18.70
N ASN A 319 -9.87 5.26 -18.65
CA ASN A 319 -8.83 4.82 -19.61
C ASN A 319 -9.13 3.40 -20.11
N PRO A 320 -9.91 3.25 -21.20
CA PRO A 320 -10.38 1.94 -21.67
C PRO A 320 -9.27 1.00 -22.17
N ASN A 321 -8.06 1.53 -22.43
CA ASN A 321 -6.91 0.73 -22.84
C ASN A 321 -6.18 0.07 -21.65
N PHE A 322 -6.53 0.41 -20.41
CA PHE A 322 -5.93 -0.17 -19.21
C PHE A 322 -6.68 -1.43 -18.76
N PRO A 323 -6.03 -2.36 -18.03
CA PRO A 323 -6.71 -3.49 -17.41
C PRO A 323 -7.87 -3.01 -16.54
N SER A 324 -9.07 -3.53 -16.79
CA SER A 324 -10.31 -3.08 -16.14
C SER A 324 -10.27 -3.28 -14.63
N THR A 325 -10.81 -2.30 -13.90
CA THR A 325 -11.08 -2.35 -12.45
C THR A 325 -12.58 -2.54 -12.15
N LEU A 326 -13.41 -2.70 -13.19
CA LEU A 326 -14.85 -2.91 -13.04
C LEU A 326 -15.11 -4.31 -12.52
N LEU A 327 -15.76 -4.40 -11.35
CA LEU A 327 -16.23 -5.64 -10.73
C LEU A 327 -17.74 -5.79 -10.96
N MET A 328 -18.15 -6.95 -11.47
CA MET A 328 -19.56 -7.29 -11.68
C MET A 328 -20.12 -8.15 -10.51
N PRO A 329 -21.45 -8.20 -10.28
CA PRO A 329 -22.02 -8.93 -9.13
C PRO A 329 -21.77 -10.44 -9.09
N ASN A 330 -21.43 -11.03 -10.23
CA ASN A 330 -21.13 -12.46 -10.40
C ASN A 330 -19.62 -12.75 -10.44
N GLU A 331 -18.80 -11.73 -10.19
CA GLU A 331 -17.34 -11.83 -10.14
C GLU A 331 -16.86 -11.68 -8.69
N GLU A 332 -15.63 -12.12 -8.45
CA GLU A 332 -14.95 -11.93 -7.17
C GLU A 332 -13.66 -11.16 -7.45
N TYR A 333 -13.49 -10.02 -6.77
CA TYR A 333 -12.19 -9.36 -6.70
C TYR A 333 -11.30 -10.21 -5.81
N ASN A 334 -10.11 -10.59 -6.28
CA ASN A 334 -9.16 -11.35 -5.48
C ASN A 334 -7.73 -11.03 -5.93
N HIS A 335 -7.00 -10.34 -5.07
CA HIS A 335 -5.60 -10.01 -5.29
C HIS A 335 -4.78 -10.27 -4.04
N THR A 336 -3.55 -10.72 -4.25
CA THR A 336 -2.57 -10.97 -3.20
C THR A 336 -1.30 -10.17 -3.43
N THR A 337 -0.75 -9.65 -2.34
CA THR A 337 0.61 -9.09 -2.24
C THR A 337 1.35 -9.82 -1.12
N ILE A 338 2.60 -10.19 -1.34
CA ILE A 338 3.47 -10.80 -0.32
C ILE A 338 4.68 -9.89 -0.14
N LEU A 339 4.91 -9.47 1.10
CA LEU A 339 6.13 -8.79 1.53
C LEU A 339 7.03 -9.85 2.18
N CYS A 340 8.21 -10.07 1.64
CA CYS A 340 9.18 -11.03 2.16
C CYS A 340 10.45 -10.26 2.54
N PHE A 341 10.80 -10.31 3.82
CA PHE A 341 11.97 -9.62 4.36
C PHE A 341 13.12 -10.60 4.53
N ASP A 342 14.31 -10.19 4.14
CA ASP A 342 15.53 -10.95 4.41
C ASP A 342 16.56 -10.07 5.15
N LEU A 343 17.26 -10.72 6.09
CA LEU A 343 18.52 -10.24 6.61
C LEU A 343 19.58 -10.74 5.62
N GLY A 344 20.44 -9.85 5.12
CA GLY A 344 21.53 -10.29 4.25
C GLY A 344 22.44 -11.30 4.96
N GLU A 345 23.04 -12.21 4.17
CA GLU A 345 24.09 -13.13 4.64
C GLU A 345 25.36 -12.42 5.11
#